data_AF-T1C4I3-F1
#
_entry.id   AF-T1C4I3-F1
#
_cell.length_a   1.000
_cell.length_b   1.000
_cell.length_c   1.000
_cell.angle_alpha   90.00
_cell.angle_beta   90.00
_cell.angle_gamma   90.00
#
_symmetry.space_group_name_H-M   'P 1'
#
loop_
_entity.id
_entity.type
_entity.pdbx_description
1 polymer ?
#
loop_
_entity_poly.entity_id
_entity_poly.type
_entity_poly.pdbx_seq_one_letter_code
_entity_poly.pdbx_strand_id
1 'polypeptide(L)' 'MGPETSWLREVPSQILRNGAVRWKQAMGRFFSGLARKPVFQRKDGRQSVWITSELFRFRTNDETQFEELI' A
#
# COMPACT_ATOMS: atom_id res chain seq x y z
N MET A 1 -1.76 -1.30 -19.50
CA MET A 1 -2.94 -1.04 -18.66
C MET A 1 -4.14 -0.84 -19.57
N GLY A 2 -5.23 -1.57 -19.34
CA GLY A 2 -6.47 -1.42 -20.09
C GLY A 2 -7.39 -0.33 -19.48
N PRO A 3 -8.49 0.02 -20.17
CA PRO A 3 -9.44 1.06 -19.73
C PRO A 3 -9.91 0.89 -18.28
N GLU A 4 -10.22 -0.34 -17.87
CA GLU A 4 -10.67 -0.69 -16.50
C GLU A 4 -9.64 -0.42 -15.38
N THR A 5 -8.39 -0.12 -15.74
CA THR A 5 -7.27 0.07 -14.80
C THR A 5 -6.55 1.39 -15.06
N SER A 6 -7.17 2.32 -15.78
CA SER A 6 -6.60 3.63 -16.11
C SER A 6 -6.17 4.41 -14.86
N TRP A 7 -6.96 4.34 -13.79
CA TRP A 7 -6.69 4.98 -12.49
C TRP A 7 -5.35 4.57 -11.87
N LEU A 8 -4.78 3.40 -12.20
CA LEU A 8 -3.47 3.00 -11.71
C LEU A 8 -2.35 3.92 -12.20
N ARG A 9 -2.57 4.67 -13.28
CA ARG A 9 -1.61 5.68 -13.78
C ARG A 9 -1.51 6.90 -12.87
N GLU A 10 -2.55 7.16 -12.09
CA GLU A 10 -2.60 8.28 -11.14
C GLU A 10 -1.98 7.90 -9.79
N VAL A 11 -1.78 6.60 -9.54
CA VAL A 11 -1.15 6.11 -8.32
C VAL A 11 0.37 6.33 -8.39
N PRO A 12 1.00 6.92 -7.35
CA PRO A 12 2.44 7.05 -7.29
C PRO A 12 3.15 5.71 -7.46
N SER A 13 4.17 5.66 -8.33
CA SER A 13 4.90 4.43 -8.67
C SER A 13 5.46 3.68 -7.45
N GLN A 14 5.81 4.41 -6.38
CA GLN A 14 6.31 3.85 -5.13
C GLN A 14 5.26 2.98 -4.42
N ILE A 15 3.98 3.34 -4.46
CA ILE A 15 2.89 2.53 -3.90
C ILE A 15 2.77 1.21 -4.65
N LEU A 16 2.76 1.27 -5.99
CA LEU A 16 2.68 0.08 -6.85
C LEU A 16 3.87 -0.86 -6.62
N ARG A 17 5.09 -0.28 -6.55
CA ARG A 17 6.33 -1.00 -6.22
C ARG A 17 6.23 -1.69 -4.86
N ASN A 18 5.80 -0.97 -3.83
CA ASN A 18 5.71 -1.51 -2.47
C ASN A 18 4.70 -2.66 -2.38
N GLY A 19 3.56 -2.55 -3.10
CA GLY A 19 2.60 -3.64 -3.24
C GLY A 19 3.20 -4.90 -3.88
N ALA A 20 3.93 -4.73 -4.99
CA ALA A 20 4.63 -5.82 -5.66
C ALA A 20 5.69 -6.50 -4.76
N VAL A 21 6.45 -5.70 -3.98
CA VAL A 21 7.42 -6.21 -3.01
C VAL A 21 6.75 -7.08 -1.95
N ARG A 22 5.65 -6.60 -1.33
CA ARG A 22 4.92 -7.38 -0.32
C ARG A 22 4.39 -8.70 -0.89
N TRP A 23 3.87 -8.68 -2.12
CA TRP A 23 3.39 -9.89 -2.78
C TRP A 23 4.52 -10.90 -3.02
N LYS A 24 5.66 -10.44 -3.57
CA LYS A 24 6.84 -11.28 -3.79
C LYS A 24 7.32 -11.93 -2.50
N GLN A 25 7.41 -11.15 -1.41
CA GLN A 25 7.84 -11.66 -0.11
C GLN A 25 6.86 -12.69 0.46
N ALA A 26 5.54 -12.43 0.38
CA ALA A 26 4.52 -13.35 0.86
C ALA A 26 4.55 -14.68 0.09
N MET A 27 4.71 -14.62 -1.25
CA MET A 27 4.90 -15.81 -2.07
C MET A 27 6.19 -16.55 -1.71
N GLY A 28 7.31 -15.84 -1.51
CA GLY A 28 8.56 -16.45 -1.06
C GLY A 28 8.40 -17.23 0.23
N ARG A 29 7.73 -16.64 1.24
CA ARG A 29 7.43 -17.32 2.50
C ARG A 29 6.53 -18.54 2.32
N PHE A 30 5.53 -18.46 1.43
CA PHE A 30 4.68 -19.61 1.10
C PHE A 30 5.50 -20.76 0.49
N PHE A 31 6.36 -20.48 -0.49
CA PHE A 31 7.23 -21.49 -1.10
C PHE A 31 8.24 -22.09 -0.13
N SER A 32 8.70 -21.32 0.85
CA SER A 32 9.57 -21.82 1.93
C SER A 32 8.82 -22.55 3.04
N GLY A 33 7.50 -22.73 2.94
CA GLY A 33 6.70 -23.39 3.98
C GLY A 33 6.55 -22.58 5.28
N LEU A 34 6.91 -21.29 5.27
CA LEU A 34 6.89 -20.39 6.44
C LEU A 34 5.57 -19.61 6.60
N ALA A 35 4.67 -19.73 5.62
CA ALA A 35 3.38 -19.05 5.62
C ALA A 35 2.36 -19.81 4.75
N ARG A 36 1.07 -19.50 4.93
CA ARG A 36 0.02 -19.95 4.01
C ARG A 36 0.10 -19.19 2.69
N LYS A 37 -0.56 -19.72 1.65
CA LYS A 37 -0.66 -19.08 0.34
C LYS A 37 -1.31 -17.70 0.49
N PRO A 38 -0.67 -16.62 0.01
CA PRO A 38 -1.28 -15.29 0.03
C PRO A 38 -2.48 -15.25 -0.91
N VAL A 39 -3.48 -14.46 -0.52
CA VAL A 39 -4.75 -14.31 -1.24
C VAL A 39 -4.94 -12.84 -1.65
N PHE A 40 -5.73 -12.62 -2.69
CA PHE A 40 -6.12 -11.27 -3.10
C PHE A 40 -7.02 -10.63 -2.04
N GLN A 41 -6.80 -9.34 -1.78
CA GLN A 41 -7.65 -8.57 -0.87
C GLN A 41 -9.01 -8.31 -1.52
N ARG A 42 -10.07 -8.28 -0.71
CA ARG A 42 -11.42 -7.93 -1.17
C ARG A 42 -11.49 -6.43 -1.44
N LYS A 43 -12.50 -5.97 -2.20
CA LYS A 43 -12.70 -4.54 -2.51
C LYS A 43 -13.18 -3.73 -1.29
N ASP A 44 -13.77 -4.41 -0.32
CA ASP A 44 -14.46 -3.86 0.84
C ASP A 44 -13.72 -4.16 2.16
N GLY A 45 -14.09 -3.41 3.20
CA GLY A 45 -13.54 -3.52 4.54
C GLY A 45 -12.30 -2.69 4.79
N ARG A 46 -11.71 -2.84 5.99
CA ARG A 46 -10.51 -2.09 6.39
C ARG A 46 -9.30 -2.57 5.60
N GLN A 47 -8.71 -1.67 4.82
CA GLN A 47 -7.50 -1.91 4.04
C GLN A 47 -6.34 -1.07 4.54
N SER A 48 -5.12 -1.45 4.15
CA SER A 48 -3.92 -0.66 4.41
C SER A 48 -2.93 -0.77 3.26
N VAL A 49 -2.21 0.32 3.02
CA VAL A 49 -1.18 0.43 2.00
C VAL A 49 0.18 0.73 2.65
N TRP A 50 1.26 0.16 2.10
CA TRP A 50 2.60 0.39 2.61
C TRP A 50 3.20 1.64 1.96
N ILE A 51 3.27 2.72 2.73
CA ILE A 51 3.88 3.99 2.32
C ILE A 51 5.27 4.11 2.94
N THR A 52 6.21 4.64 2.17
CA THR A 52 7.59 4.94 2.59
C THR A 52 7.81 6.45 2.62
N SER A 53 8.89 6.91 3.25
CA SER A 53 9.25 8.34 3.35
C SER A 53 9.50 9.03 2.00
N GLU A 54 9.49 8.28 0.89
CA GLU A 54 9.49 8.81 -0.47
C GLU A 54 8.22 9.60 -0.81
N LEU A 55 7.10 9.33 -0.13
CA LEU A 55 5.80 9.95 -0.41
C LEU A 55 5.27 10.83 0.72
N PHE A 56 5.90 10.78 1.90
CA PHE A 56 5.48 11.61 3.02
C PHE A 56 6.67 11.96 3.91
N ARG A 57 6.53 13.06 4.65
CA ARG A 57 7.48 13.47 5.66
C ARG A 57 6.71 13.99 6.85
N PHE A 58 7.05 13.51 8.05
CA PHE A 58 6.58 14.11 9.28
C PHE A 58 7.19 15.50 9.43
N ARG A 59 6.34 16.51 9.63
CA ARG A 59 6.74 17.85 10.03
C ARG A 59 6.37 17.99 11.49
N THR A 60 7.33 18.37 12.33
CA THR A 60 7.02 18.91 13.66
C THR A 60 6.52 20.33 13.44
N ASN A 61 5.21 20.51 13.46
CA ASN A 61 4.62 21.82 13.71
C ASN A 61 4.51 21.91 15.24
N ASP A 62 5.08 22.94 15.87
CA ASP A 62 4.87 23.20 17.30
C ASP A 62 3.38 23.50 17.61
N GLU A 63 2.56 23.65 16.57
CA GLU A 63 1.11 23.77 16.62
C GLU A 63 0.47 22.50 16.03
N THR A 64 -0.15 21.71 16.91
CA THR A 64 -0.93 20.53 16.51
C THR A 64 -2.20 21.00 15.81
N GLN A 65 -2.30 20.84 14.49
CA GLN A 65 -3.55 21.09 13.77
C GLN A 65 -4.47 19.88 13.93
N PHE A 66 -5.45 20.04 14.82
CA PHE A 66 -6.66 19.23 14.84
C PHE A 66 -7.64 19.83 13.84
N GLU A 67 -7.45 19.55 12.54
CA GLU A 67 -8.51 19.79 11.57
C GLU A 67 -9.56 18.69 11.75
N GLU A 68 -10.75 19.09 12.21
CA GLU A 68 -11.93 18.24 12.34
C GLU A 68 -12.22 17.55 11.00
N LEU A 69 -12.24 16.22 11.00
CA LEU A 69 -12.85 15.44 9.93
C LEU A 69 -14.36 15.67 9.97
N ILE A 70 -14.86 16.51 9.06
CA ILE A 70 -16.28 16.55 8.64
C ILE A 70 -16.59 15.31 7.81
#